data_AF-A0A5J4STE3-F1
#
_entry.id   AF-A0A5J4STE3-F1
#
_cell.length_a   1.000
_cell.length_b   1.000
_cell.length_c   1.000
_cell.angle_alpha   90.00
_cell.angle_beta   90.00
_cell.angle_gamma   90.00
#
_symmetry.space_group_name_H-M   'P 1'
#
loop_
_entity.id
_entity.type
_entity.pdbx_description
1 polymer ?
#
loop_
_entity_poly.entity_id
_entity_poly.type
_entity_poly.pdbx_seq_one_letter_code
_entity_poly.pdbx_strand_id
1 'polypeptide(L)'
;MIGFPQSVKNRTEAIQHRIENAGITRKIGKNQVRAIGVMLSGSPDDMKRIEDAGHLNDWCADNIDWLKKTFGTDNVVLVVLHRDETTPHIHATIVPIVTGERRKAREEKSTEGKKKYKKKNPNAARLCADDVMARDKLKGYQDSYVGTMQKHGKATTRIHVRRTNNGKQHIIDKIFDYFPKIKKSLWIL
;
A
#
# COMPACT_ATOMS: atom_id res chain seq x y z
N MET A 1 9.51 4.15 11.63
CA MET A 1 8.07 4.35 11.36
C MET A 1 7.91 5.60 10.50
N ILE A 2 7.04 5.60 9.49
CA ILE A 2 6.71 6.84 8.78
C ILE A 2 5.69 7.58 9.65
N GLY A 3 6.07 8.76 10.16
CA GLY A 3 5.15 9.63 10.88
C GLY A 3 4.09 10.20 9.95
N PHE A 4 2.89 10.42 10.47
CA PHE A 4 1.86 11.14 9.74
C PHE A 4 2.31 12.59 9.47
N PRO A 5 1.89 13.21 8.35
CA PRO A 5 2.01 14.66 8.17
C PRO A 5 1.36 15.40 9.34
N GLN A 6 1.85 16.61 9.66
CA GLN A 6 1.21 17.46 10.68
C GLN A 6 -0.29 17.59 10.34
N SER A 7 -1.16 17.33 11.33
CA SER A 7 -2.63 17.29 11.26
C SER A 7 -3.33 15.97 10.89
N VAL A 8 -2.61 14.89 10.55
CA VAL A 8 -3.23 13.58 10.26
C VAL A 8 -3.18 12.68 11.49
N LYS A 9 -4.35 12.23 11.98
CA LYS A 9 -4.50 11.51 13.25
C LYS A 9 -4.69 10.00 13.08
N ASN A 10 -5.17 9.55 11.92
CA ASN A 10 -5.50 8.15 11.67
C ASN A 10 -5.32 7.77 10.20
N ARG A 11 -5.44 6.46 9.93
CA ARG A 11 -5.30 5.89 8.59
C ARG A 11 -6.27 6.51 7.56
N THR A 12 -7.51 6.77 7.97
CA THR A 12 -8.54 7.32 7.07
C THR A 12 -8.18 8.74 6.65
N GLU A 13 -7.75 9.57 7.59
CA GLU A 13 -7.26 10.92 7.32
C GLU A 13 -6.01 10.91 6.44
N ALA A 14 -5.09 9.96 6.63
CA ALA A 14 -3.89 9.85 5.80
C ALA A 14 -4.23 9.53 4.33
N ILE A 15 -5.16 8.61 4.12
CA ILE A 15 -5.68 8.27 2.78
C ILE A 15 -6.35 9.49 2.16
N GLN A 16 -7.21 10.18 2.91
CA GLN A 16 -7.97 11.33 2.42
C GLN A 16 -7.05 12.51 2.08
N HIS A 17 -6.11 12.84 2.97
CA HIS A 17 -5.09 13.86 2.75
C HIS A 17 -4.28 13.61 1.48
N ARG A 18 -3.83 12.36 1.26
CA ARG A 18 -3.09 12.00 0.04
C ARG A 18 -3.94 12.19 -1.22
N ILE A 19 -5.22 11.83 -1.18
CA ILE A 19 -6.16 11.98 -2.29
C ILE A 19 -6.40 13.46 -2.62
N GLU A 20 -6.62 14.31 -1.62
CA GLU A 20 -6.88 15.75 -1.78
C GLU A 20 -5.66 16.48 -2.36
N ASN A 21 -4.46 16.10 -1.94
CA ASN A 21 -3.21 16.71 -2.38
C ASN A 21 -2.63 16.06 -3.65
N ALA A 22 -3.39 15.23 -4.36
CA ALA A 22 -2.92 14.51 -5.53
C ALA A 22 -3.09 15.24 -6.87
N GLY A 23 -3.73 16.41 -6.87
CA GLY A 23 -4.10 17.08 -8.11
C GLY A 23 -5.15 16.32 -8.93
N ILE A 24 -5.96 15.46 -8.28
CA ILE A 24 -7.08 14.79 -8.96
C ILE A 24 -8.17 15.83 -9.20
N THR A 25 -8.36 16.21 -10.46
CA THR A 25 -9.35 17.22 -10.85
C THR A 25 -10.74 16.65 -11.10
N ARG A 26 -10.86 15.32 -11.21
CA ARG A 26 -12.14 14.66 -11.49
C ARG A 26 -12.78 14.12 -10.22
N LYS A 27 -14.11 14.14 -10.18
CA LYS A 27 -14.89 13.51 -9.13
C LYS A 27 -14.50 12.04 -8.96
N ILE A 28 -14.17 11.67 -7.73
CA ILE A 28 -13.89 10.29 -7.33
C ILE A 28 -15.23 9.56 -7.15
N GLY A 29 -15.36 8.42 -7.81
CA GLY A 29 -16.56 7.60 -7.78
C GLY A 29 -16.74 6.91 -6.42
N LYS A 30 -18.00 6.69 -6.01
CA LYS A 30 -18.35 6.04 -4.74
C LYS A 30 -17.72 4.65 -4.52
N ASN A 31 -17.48 3.92 -5.62
CA ASN A 31 -16.93 2.57 -5.62
C ASN A 31 -15.46 2.52 -6.06
N GLN A 32 -14.79 3.68 -6.15
CA GLN A 32 -13.37 3.69 -6.48
C GLN A 32 -12.55 3.27 -5.27
N VAL A 33 -11.56 2.41 -5.53
CA VAL A 33 -10.60 1.95 -4.54
C VAL A 33 -9.73 3.13 -4.11
N ARG A 34 -9.86 3.48 -2.83
CA ARG A 34 -9.11 4.59 -2.21
C ARG A 34 -7.78 4.14 -1.63
N ALA A 35 -7.71 2.89 -1.20
CA ALA A 35 -6.50 2.34 -0.63
C ALA A 35 -6.33 0.86 -0.94
N ILE A 36 -5.08 0.48 -0.99
CA ILE A 36 -4.57 -0.87 -1.14
C ILE A 36 -3.84 -1.21 0.16
N GLY A 37 -4.23 -2.31 0.80
CA GLY A 37 -3.48 -2.86 1.94
C GLY A 37 -2.43 -3.84 1.43
N VAL A 38 -1.19 -3.71 1.92
CA VAL A 38 -0.09 -4.66 1.67
C VAL A 38 0.37 -5.23 3.00
N MET A 39 0.49 -6.55 3.09
CA MET A 39 1.07 -7.24 4.25
C MET A 39 2.43 -7.80 3.87
N LEU A 40 3.46 -7.57 4.67
CA LEU A 40 4.82 -8.05 4.45
C LEU A 40 5.29 -8.83 5.68
N SER A 41 5.74 -10.05 5.48
CA SER A 41 6.27 -10.92 6.54
C SER A 41 7.19 -11.96 5.93
N GLY A 42 7.88 -12.72 6.78
CA GLY A 42 8.74 -13.86 6.43
C GLY A 42 8.24 -15.17 7.04
N SER A 43 9.09 -16.20 6.98
CA SER A 43 8.85 -17.44 7.72
C SER A 43 8.94 -17.17 9.24
N PRO A 44 8.23 -17.93 10.10
CA PRO A 44 8.35 -17.77 11.55
C PRO A 44 9.80 -17.86 12.04
N ASP A 45 10.58 -18.82 11.51
CA ASP A 45 11.98 -19.02 11.89
C ASP A 45 12.87 -17.86 11.47
N ASP A 46 12.71 -17.32 10.25
CA ASP A 46 13.48 -16.16 9.80
C ASP A 46 13.12 -14.90 10.58
N MET A 47 11.84 -14.65 10.84
CA MET A 47 11.41 -13.46 11.58
C MET A 47 11.89 -13.51 13.02
N LYS A 48 11.83 -14.69 13.65
CA LYS A 48 12.40 -14.91 14.98
C LYS A 48 13.91 -14.65 14.98
N ARG A 49 14.65 -15.19 14.01
CA ARG A 49 16.09 -14.95 13.88
C ARG A 49 16.43 -13.46 13.69
N ILE A 50 15.67 -12.73 12.87
CA ILE A 50 15.85 -11.29 12.64
C ILE A 50 15.59 -10.51 13.93
N GLU A 51 14.54 -10.87 14.68
CA GLU A 51 14.18 -10.23 15.94
C GLU A 51 15.21 -10.51 17.03
N ASP A 52 15.59 -11.77 17.23
CA ASP A 52 16.60 -12.20 18.22
C ASP A 52 17.98 -11.56 17.94
N ALA A 53 18.32 -11.35 16.66
CA ALA A 53 19.54 -10.67 16.25
C ALA A 53 19.46 -9.13 16.30
N GLY A 54 18.31 -8.56 16.67
CA GLY A 54 18.13 -7.10 16.76
C GLY A 54 18.02 -6.38 15.41
N HIS A 55 17.87 -7.09 14.29
CA HIS A 55 17.84 -6.55 12.93
C HIS A 55 16.44 -6.16 12.44
N LEU A 56 15.45 -6.14 13.32
CA LEU A 56 14.06 -5.82 12.96
C LEU A 56 13.91 -4.40 12.40
N ASN A 57 14.74 -3.46 12.87
CA ASN A 57 14.77 -2.09 12.35
C ASN A 57 15.30 -2.03 10.90
N ASP A 58 16.37 -2.77 10.61
CA ASP A 58 16.94 -2.86 9.26
C ASP A 58 15.94 -3.50 8.29
N TRP A 59 15.33 -4.59 8.73
CA TRP A 59 14.25 -5.25 7.98
C TRP A 59 13.09 -4.29 7.69
N CYS A 60 12.63 -3.53 8.70
CA CYS A 60 11.61 -2.51 8.51
C CYS A 60 12.03 -1.41 7.51
N ALA A 61 13.27 -0.93 7.60
CA ALA A 61 13.78 0.11 6.73
C ALA A 61 13.81 -0.33 5.26
N ASP A 62 14.28 -1.55 4.99
CA ASP A 62 14.30 -2.12 3.64
C ASP A 62 12.89 -2.35 3.08
N ASN A 63 11.95 -2.79 3.92
CA ASN A 63 10.54 -2.93 3.54
C ASN A 63 9.93 -1.58 3.14
N ILE A 64 10.19 -0.53 3.93
CA ILE A 64 9.71 0.83 3.65
C ILE A 64 10.32 1.34 2.35
N ASP A 65 11.61 1.15 2.14
CA ASP A 65 12.32 1.57 0.93
C ASP A 65 11.76 0.85 -0.31
N TRP A 66 11.57 -0.47 -0.25
CA TRP A 66 10.96 -1.23 -1.33
C TRP A 66 9.53 -0.76 -1.64
N LEU A 67 8.70 -0.50 -0.63
CA LEU A 67 7.34 0.02 -0.80
C LEU A 67 7.36 1.38 -1.51
N LYS A 68 8.24 2.30 -1.10
CA LYS A 68 8.37 3.63 -1.70
C LYS A 68 8.85 3.56 -3.14
N LYS A 69 9.84 2.71 -3.44
CA LYS A 69 10.33 2.48 -4.81
C LYS A 69 9.26 1.87 -5.71
N THR A 70 8.47 0.95 -5.18
CA THR A 70 7.47 0.20 -5.94
C THR A 70 6.20 1.00 -6.21
N PHE A 71 5.69 1.70 -5.20
CA PHE A 71 4.39 2.35 -5.25
C PHE A 71 4.47 3.88 -5.33
N GLY A 72 5.65 4.46 -5.13
CA GLY A 72 5.89 5.90 -5.02
C GLY A 72 5.84 6.38 -3.58
N THR A 73 6.77 7.26 -3.20
CA THR A 73 6.91 7.76 -1.82
C THR A 73 5.62 8.35 -1.27
N ASP A 74 4.93 9.20 -2.04
CA ASP A 74 3.70 9.86 -1.60
C ASP A 74 2.52 8.90 -1.52
N ASN A 75 2.57 7.78 -2.24
CA ASN A 75 1.47 6.82 -2.23
C ASN A 75 1.50 5.91 -0.99
N VAL A 76 2.64 5.77 -0.31
CA VAL A 76 2.77 5.00 0.93
C VAL A 76 2.41 5.90 2.12
N VAL A 77 1.17 5.80 2.60
CA VAL A 77 0.62 6.73 3.60
C VAL A 77 0.70 6.22 5.04
N LEU A 78 0.86 4.91 5.23
CA LEU A 78 0.97 4.29 6.54
C LEU A 78 1.75 2.99 6.45
N VAL A 79 2.66 2.76 7.38
CA VAL A 79 3.38 1.50 7.57
C VAL A 79 3.43 1.20 9.07
N VAL A 80 2.83 0.09 9.48
CA VAL A 80 2.75 -0.35 10.88
C VAL A 80 3.42 -1.71 11.01
N LEU A 81 4.32 -1.84 11.97
CA LEU A 81 4.91 -3.11 12.37
C LEU A 81 4.06 -3.71 13.51
N HIS A 82 3.60 -4.94 13.33
CA HIS A 82 2.96 -5.74 14.36
C HIS A 82 3.96 -6.78 14.89
N ARG A 83 4.07 -6.85 16.22
CA ARG A 83 4.98 -7.76 16.97
C ARG A 83 4.25 -8.57 18.04
N ASP A 84 2.96 -8.32 18.20
CA ASP A 84 2.06 -8.92 19.18
C ASP A 84 1.45 -10.25 18.71
N GLU A 85 1.68 -10.60 17.45
CA GLU A 85 1.27 -11.88 16.85
C GLU A 85 2.42 -12.89 16.78
N THR A 86 2.12 -14.14 16.41
CA THR A 86 3.10 -15.25 16.32
C THR A 86 4.31 -14.96 15.43
N THR A 87 4.16 -14.08 14.44
CA THR A 87 5.23 -13.73 13.51
C THR A 87 5.17 -12.24 13.22
N PRO A 88 6.26 -11.49 13.49
CA PRO A 88 6.32 -10.08 13.15
C PRO A 88 5.98 -9.81 11.68
N HIS A 89 5.14 -8.82 11.43
CA HIS A 89 4.71 -8.48 10.08
C HIS A 89 4.36 -7.00 9.96
N ILE A 90 4.47 -6.48 8.73
CA ILE A 90 4.17 -5.09 8.39
C ILE A 90 2.84 -5.01 7.68
N HIS A 91 1.98 -4.10 8.13
CA HIS A 91 0.81 -3.62 7.41
C HIS A 91 1.09 -2.25 6.80
N ALA A 92 1.10 -2.18 5.46
CA ALA A 92 1.24 -0.96 4.69
C ALA A 92 -0.08 -0.56 4.02
N THR A 93 -0.36 0.74 3.96
CA THR A 93 -1.50 1.30 3.24
C THR A 93 -0.98 2.18 2.10
N ILE A 94 -1.43 1.87 0.88
CA ILE A 94 -1.04 2.53 -0.35
C ILE A 94 -2.25 3.19 -1.00
N VAL A 95 -2.16 4.46 -1.35
CA VAL A 95 -3.18 5.15 -2.16
C VAL A 95 -2.82 4.97 -3.64
N PRO A 96 -3.67 4.33 -4.47
CA PRO A 96 -3.32 3.94 -5.83
C PRO A 96 -3.44 5.10 -6.81
N ILE A 97 -2.63 6.15 -6.63
CA ILE A 97 -2.61 7.31 -7.52
C ILE A 97 -1.62 7.05 -8.64
N VAL A 98 -2.12 7.16 -9.86
CA VAL A 98 -1.35 6.96 -11.08
C VAL A 98 -1.53 8.14 -12.02
N THR A 99 -0.47 8.42 -12.78
CA THR A 99 -0.44 9.34 -13.92
C THR A 99 -0.14 8.55 -15.19
N GLY A 100 -0.37 9.13 -16.36
CA GLY A 100 -0.10 8.50 -17.65
C GLY A 100 -1.28 7.73 -18.24
N GLU A 101 -1.13 7.24 -19.47
CA GLU A 101 -2.25 6.67 -20.23
C GLU A 101 -2.98 5.55 -19.47
N ARG A 102 -4.32 5.55 -19.62
CA ARG A 102 -5.15 4.49 -19.05
C ARG A 102 -4.93 3.23 -19.87
N ARG A 103 -4.64 2.10 -19.21
CA ARG A 103 -4.68 0.80 -19.89
C ARG A 103 -6.06 0.57 -20.50
N LYS A 104 -6.11 0.39 -21.81
CA LYS A 104 -7.33 0.01 -22.51
C LYS A 104 -7.51 -1.50 -22.40
N ALA A 105 -8.70 -1.95 -22.01
CA ALA A 105 -9.05 -3.35 -22.04
C ALA A 105 -9.24 -3.77 -23.50
N ARG A 106 -8.17 -4.25 -24.15
CA ARG A 106 -8.08 -4.49 -25.59
C ARG A 106 -8.34 -3.23 -26.42
N GLU A 107 -7.56 -3.04 -27.46
CA GLU A 107 -7.93 -2.09 -28.50
C GLU A 107 -9.24 -2.57 -29.10
N GLU A 108 -10.35 -1.89 -28.77
CA GLU A 108 -11.50 -1.91 -29.67
C GLU A 108 -10.96 -1.42 -31.01
N LYS A 109 -10.73 -2.36 -31.93
CA LYS A 109 -10.46 -2.08 -33.34
C LYS A 109 -11.43 -0.98 -33.73
N SER A 110 -10.89 0.14 -34.19
CA SER A 110 -11.68 1.28 -34.61
C SER A 110 -12.72 0.80 -35.62
N THR A 111 -13.96 0.67 -35.17
CA THR A 111 -15.09 0.44 -36.07
C THR A 111 -15.32 1.77 -36.75
N GLU A 112 -15.07 1.81 -38.06
CA GLU A 112 -15.33 2.99 -38.89
C GLU A 112 -16.75 3.49 -38.63
N GLY A 113 -16.89 4.79 -38.36
CA GLY A 113 -18.18 5.46 -38.18
C GLY A 113 -18.59 5.85 -36.74
N LYS A 114 -17.89 5.43 -35.68
CA LYS A 114 -18.24 5.88 -34.31
C LYS A 114 -17.66 7.26 -33.98
N LYS A 115 -18.51 8.15 -33.42
CA LYS A 115 -18.12 9.50 -32.94
C LYS A 115 -16.90 9.41 -32.00
N LYS A 116 -15.78 10.01 -32.39
CA LYS A 116 -14.58 10.11 -31.55
C LYS A 116 -14.80 11.16 -30.45
N TYR A 117 -15.16 10.71 -29.25
CA TYR A 117 -15.19 11.56 -28.08
C TYR A 117 -13.79 12.13 -27.77
N LYS A 118 -13.73 13.40 -27.32
CA LYS A 118 -12.47 14.06 -26.92
C LYS A 118 -11.77 13.20 -25.87
N LYS A 119 -10.56 12.73 -26.20
CA LYS A 119 -9.73 11.96 -25.27
C LYS A 119 -9.34 12.85 -24.08
N LYS A 120 -9.35 12.26 -22.90
CA LYS A 120 -8.97 12.93 -21.65
C LYS A 120 -7.46 13.17 -21.64
N ASN A 121 -6.99 14.19 -20.91
CA ASN A 121 -5.55 14.36 -20.67
C ASN A 121 -4.99 13.05 -20.08
N PRO A 122 -4.07 12.38 -20.79
CA PRO A 122 -3.51 11.11 -20.33
C PRO A 122 -2.70 11.27 -19.04
N ASN A 123 -2.14 12.45 -18.80
CA ASN A 123 -1.22 12.68 -17.68
C ASN A 123 -1.91 13.18 -16.41
N ALA A 124 -3.24 13.30 -16.41
CA ALA A 124 -3.98 13.71 -15.21
C ALA A 124 -3.92 12.60 -14.14
N ALA A 125 -3.66 13.00 -12.89
CA ALA A 125 -3.68 12.10 -11.74
C ALA A 125 -5.07 11.48 -11.55
N ARG A 126 -5.09 10.20 -11.19
CA ARG A 126 -6.32 9.45 -10.92
C ARG A 126 -6.10 8.34 -9.89
N LEU A 127 -7.16 7.98 -9.18
CA LEU A 127 -7.22 6.72 -8.44
C LEU A 127 -7.47 5.55 -9.39
N CYS A 128 -6.52 4.62 -9.47
CA CYS A 128 -6.67 3.42 -10.27
C CYS A 128 -5.93 2.22 -9.65
N ALA A 129 -6.62 1.50 -8.76
CA ALA A 129 -6.09 0.25 -8.23
C ALA A 129 -5.85 -0.80 -9.33
N ASP A 130 -6.63 -0.83 -10.40
CA ASP A 130 -6.40 -1.78 -11.49
C ASP A 130 -5.04 -1.58 -12.14
N ASP A 131 -4.60 -0.33 -12.39
CA ASP A 131 -3.29 -0.03 -12.98
C ASP A 131 -2.12 -0.34 -12.03
N VAL A 132 -2.32 -0.22 -10.72
CA VAL A 132 -1.33 -0.63 -9.70
C VAL A 132 -1.29 -2.16 -9.58
N MET A 133 -2.45 -2.81 -9.67
CA MET A 133 -2.68 -4.26 -9.49
C MET A 133 -2.71 -5.02 -10.82
N ALA A 134 -2.04 -4.49 -11.81
CA ALA A 134 -1.90 -5.10 -13.13
C ALA A 134 -1.19 -6.45 -13.01
N ARG A 135 -1.66 -7.49 -13.70
CA ARG A 135 -1.14 -8.86 -13.58
C ARG A 135 0.37 -8.94 -13.86
N ASP A 136 0.82 -8.21 -14.87
CA ASP A 136 2.23 -8.04 -15.26
C ASP A 136 3.06 -7.40 -14.14
N LYS A 137 2.51 -6.40 -13.43
CA LYS A 137 3.18 -5.78 -12.28
C LYS A 137 3.23 -6.67 -11.05
N LEU A 138 2.16 -7.43 -10.78
CA LEU A 138 2.11 -8.28 -9.58
C LEU A 138 3.24 -9.32 -9.55
N LYS A 139 3.58 -9.89 -10.71
CA LYS A 139 4.74 -10.78 -10.81
C LYS A 139 6.03 -10.01 -10.50
N GLY A 140 6.23 -8.84 -11.11
CA GLY A 140 7.40 -7.99 -10.85
C GLY A 140 7.54 -7.55 -9.39
N TYR A 141 6.42 -7.31 -8.68
CA TYR A 141 6.46 -7.00 -7.25
C TYR A 141 6.97 -8.18 -6.42
N GLN A 142 6.51 -9.40 -6.71
CA GLN A 142 7.01 -10.59 -6.01
C GLN A 142 8.50 -10.80 -6.29
N ASP A 143 8.90 -10.77 -7.57
CA ASP A 143 10.29 -11.01 -7.97
C ASP A 143 11.26 -9.97 -7.37
N SER A 144 10.90 -8.68 -7.45
CA SER A 144 11.72 -7.59 -6.89
C SER A 144 11.77 -7.61 -5.35
N TYR A 145 10.68 -7.99 -4.70
CA TYR A 145 10.64 -8.08 -3.24
C TYR A 145 11.50 -9.23 -2.72
N VAL A 146 11.43 -10.40 -3.35
CA VAL A 146 12.29 -11.55 -3.04
C VAL A 146 13.76 -11.16 -3.18
N GLY A 147 14.13 -10.48 -4.27
CA GLY A 147 15.50 -9.99 -4.47
C GLY A 147 15.95 -9.01 -3.38
N THR A 148 15.07 -8.09 -2.95
CA THR A 148 15.39 -7.10 -1.90
C THR A 148 15.57 -7.76 -0.53
N MET A 149 14.76 -8.78 -0.24
CA MET A 149 14.71 -9.44 1.07
C MET A 149 15.70 -10.60 1.22
N GLN A 150 16.43 -10.96 0.17
CA GLN A 150 17.37 -12.09 0.18
C GLN A 150 18.44 -11.97 1.29
N LYS A 151 18.89 -10.75 1.60
CA LYS A 151 19.85 -10.49 2.69
C LYS A 151 19.31 -10.78 4.09
N HIS A 152 17.99 -10.83 4.25
CA HIS A 152 17.32 -11.10 5.52
C HIS A 152 16.99 -12.58 5.72
N GLY A 153 17.21 -13.47 4.73
CA GLY A 153 16.94 -14.90 4.82
C GLY A 153 16.17 -15.45 3.62
N LYS A 154 15.61 -16.66 3.73
CA LYS A 154 14.67 -17.21 2.72
C LYS A 154 13.38 -16.40 2.80
N ALA A 155 13.34 -15.32 2.03
CA ALA A 155 12.20 -14.44 1.87
C ALA A 155 10.96 -15.22 1.37
N THR A 156 10.26 -15.89 2.28
CA THR A 156 8.93 -16.47 1.99
C THR A 156 7.94 -15.35 2.18
N THR A 157 7.86 -14.51 1.16
CA THR A 157 7.17 -13.25 1.25
C THR A 157 5.73 -13.39 0.85
N ARG A 158 4.84 -13.24 1.83
CA ARG A 158 3.40 -13.23 1.59
C ARG A 158 2.90 -11.80 1.37
N ILE A 159 3.20 -11.23 0.21
CA ILE A 159 2.57 -9.97 -0.23
C ILE A 159 1.09 -10.24 -0.49
N HIS A 160 0.24 -9.87 0.48
CA HIS A 160 -1.20 -9.87 0.30
C HIS A 160 -1.67 -8.47 -0.01
N VAL A 161 -2.33 -8.33 -1.15
CA VAL A 161 -2.80 -7.04 -1.61
C VAL A 161 -4.32 -7.01 -1.65
N ARG A 162 -4.92 -6.19 -0.78
CA ARG A 162 -6.39 -6.07 -0.66
C ARG A 162 -6.87 -4.70 -1.12
N ARG A 163 -7.92 -4.68 -1.95
CA ARG A 163 -8.60 -3.45 -2.38
C ARG A 163 -9.61 -3.04 -1.30
N THR A 164 -9.67 -1.75 -1.00
CA THR A 164 -10.63 -1.21 -0.03
C THR A 164 -11.43 -0.05 -0.63
N ASN A 165 -12.75 -0.10 -0.47
CA ASN A 165 -13.71 0.93 -0.88
C ASN A 165 -14.46 1.44 0.37
N ASN A 166 -14.60 2.77 0.50
CA ASN A 166 -15.40 3.48 1.50
C ASN A 166 -15.69 2.70 2.80
N GLY A 167 -14.69 2.58 3.68
CA GLY A 167 -14.89 2.20 5.09
C GLY A 167 -15.31 0.75 5.37
N LYS A 168 -15.54 -0.12 4.38
CA LYS A 168 -15.74 -1.56 4.66
C LYS A 168 -14.39 -2.28 4.78
N GLN A 169 -13.68 -1.93 5.84
CA GLN A 169 -12.68 -2.79 6.44
C GLN A 169 -13.21 -3.19 7.81
N HIS A 170 -14.16 -4.13 7.85
CA HIS A 170 -14.71 -4.70 9.10
C HIS A 170 -13.65 -5.41 9.99
N ILE A 171 -12.35 -5.20 9.75
CA ILE A 171 -11.26 -5.90 10.43
C ILE A 171 -10.19 -4.94 11.00
N ILE A 172 -10.19 -3.63 10.71
CA ILE A 172 -9.15 -2.72 11.26
C ILE A 172 -9.72 -1.59 12.15
N ASP A 173 -11.01 -1.26 12.04
CA ASP A 173 -11.61 -0.22 12.89
C ASP A 173 -11.98 -0.69 14.31
N LYS A 174 -11.76 -1.98 14.65
CA LYS A 174 -12.04 -2.51 16.01
C LYS A 174 -10.85 -2.50 16.98
N ILE A 175 -9.64 -2.15 16.53
CA ILE A 175 -8.45 -2.25 17.39
C ILE A 175 -8.23 -1.00 18.25
N PHE A 176 -8.81 0.16 17.90
CA PHE A 176 -8.73 1.36 18.75
C PHE A 176 -9.84 1.46 19.81
N ASP A 177 -11.02 0.90 19.57
CA ASP A 177 -12.18 1.11 20.46
C ASP A 177 -12.37 0.01 21.52
N TYR A 178 -11.63 -1.11 21.47
CA TYR A 178 -11.89 -2.27 22.33
C TYR A 178 -10.87 -2.53 23.46
N PHE A 179 -9.89 -1.64 23.68
CA PHE A 179 -8.94 -1.80 24.80
C PHE A 179 -8.75 -0.51 25.61
N PRO A 180 -9.63 -0.21 26.57
CA PRO A 180 -9.46 0.96 27.44
C PRO A 180 -8.30 0.83 28.45
N LYS A 181 -7.58 -0.30 28.55
CA LYS A 181 -6.69 -0.57 29.70
C LYS A 181 -5.47 -1.47 29.44
N ILE A 182 -4.75 -1.32 28.32
CA ILE A 182 -3.36 -1.84 28.25
C ILE A 182 -2.42 -0.69 27.91
N LYS A 183 -1.88 -0.11 28.97
CA LYS A 183 -0.86 0.93 28.98
C LYS A 183 0.48 0.39 28.46
N LYS A 184 1.15 1.24 27.66
CA LYS A 184 2.61 1.44 27.55
C LYS A 184 3.41 0.20 27.11
N SER A 185 3.75 0.15 25.82
CA SER A 185 5.13 0.48 25.44
C SER A 185 5.22 1.03 24.02
N LEU A 186 4.80 2.28 23.88
CA LEU A 186 5.24 3.17 22.80
C LEU A 186 6.68 3.59 23.14
N TRP A 187 7.68 2.96 22.52
CA TRP A 187 9.07 3.39 22.68
C TRP A 187 9.48 4.24 21.48
N ILE A 188 9.54 5.55 21.74
CA ILE A 188 10.43 6.49 21.06
C ILE A 188 11.70 6.52 21.92
N LEU A 189 12.80 5.99 21.37
CA LEU A 189 14.18 6.37 21.68
C LEU A 189 14.91 6.46 20.35
#